data_AF-A0A537RVX6-F1
#
_entry.id   AF-A0A537RVX6-F1
#
_cell.length_a   1.000
_cell.length_b   1.000
_cell.length_c   1.000
_cell.angle_alpha   90.00
_cell.angle_beta   90.00
_cell.angle_gamma   90.00
#
_symmetry.space_group_name_H-M   'P 1'
#
loop_
_entity.id
_entity.type
_entity.pdbx_description
1 polymer ?
#
loop_
_entity_poly.entity_id
_entity_poly.type
_entity_poly.pdbx_seq_one_letter_code
_entity_poly.pdbx_strand_id
1 'polypeptide(L)' 'MDFTLSDEQRAFQETARQFAVDEWLPHAPGWDQREEFPVEALRKAAALGFAGIYVRD' A
#
# COMPACT_ATOMS: atom_id res chain seq x y z
N MET A 1 -27.25 5.52 9.44
CA MET A 1 -25.88 5.89 9.05
C MET A 1 -25.30 4.65 8.38
N ASP A 2 -24.78 4.79 7.16
CA ASP A 2 -24.20 3.67 6.41
C ASP A 2 -22.68 3.66 6.63
N PHE A 3 -22.14 2.49 6.97
CA PHE A 3 -20.72 2.26 7.26
C PHE A 3 -20.07 1.32 6.24
N THR A 4 -20.78 0.97 5.17
CA THR A 4 -20.24 0.14 4.11
C THR A 4 -19.34 0.96 3.20
N LEU A 5 -18.25 0.35 2.73
CA LEU A 5 -17.42 0.93 1.69
C LEU A 5 -18.17 0.92 0.35
N SER A 6 -17.86 1.87 -0.53
CA SER A 6 -18.24 1.77 -1.94
C SER A 6 -17.46 0.64 -2.63
N ASP A 7 -17.91 0.21 -3.82
CA ASP A 7 -17.19 -0.81 -4.60
C ASP A 7 -15.78 -0.36 -4.99
N GLU A 8 -15.62 0.93 -5.32
CA GLU A 8 -14.32 1.53 -5.60
C GLU A 8 -13.40 1.47 -4.36
N GLN A 9 -13.91 1.87 -3.20
CA GLN A 9 -13.15 1.80 -1.95
C GLN A 9 -12.76 0.36 -1.59
N ARG A 10 -13.65 -0.61 -1.84
CA ARG A 10 -13.34 -2.05 -1.68
C ARG A 10 -12.21 -2.49 -2.61
N ALA A 11 -12.24 -2.10 -3.88
CA ALA A 11 -11.20 -2.44 -4.85
C ALA A 11 -9.83 -1.86 -4.47
N PHE A 12 -9.80 -0.60 -4.01
CA PHE A 12 -8.58 0.02 -3.48
C PHE A 12 -8.06 -0.70 -2.24
N GLN A 13 -8.93 -1.03 -1.29
CA GLN A 13 -8.55 -1.76 -0.09
C GLN A 13 -7.97 -3.14 -0.43
N GLU A 14 -8.59 -3.87 -1.36
CA GLU A 14 -8.12 -5.18 -1.78
C GLU A 14 -6.75 -5.11 -2.45
N THR A 15 -6.55 -4.13 -3.34
CA THR A 15 -5.26 -3.89 -3.99
C THR A 15 -4.17 -3.58 -2.96
N ALA A 16 -4.47 -2.72 -1.98
CA ALA A 16 -3.53 -2.38 -0.91
C ALA A 16 -3.19 -3.59 -0.03
N ARG A 17 -4.19 -4.41 0.30
CA ARG A 17 -4.02 -5.63 1.10
C ARG A 17 -3.14 -6.63 0.38
N GLN A 18 -3.40 -6.91 -0.89
CA GLN A 18 -2.63 -7.86 -1.67
C GLN A 18 -1.16 -7.41 -1.78
N PHE A 19 -0.93 -6.13 -2.10
CA PHE A 19 0.41 -5.57 -2.15
C PHE A 19 1.12 -5.66 -0.79
N ALA A 20 0.44 -5.38 0.32
CA ALA A 20 1.03 -5.50 1.64
C ALA A 20 1.44 -6.94 1.98
N VAL A 21 0.62 -7.93 1.61
CA VAL A 21 0.91 -9.36 1.84
C VAL A 21 2.06 -9.85 0.99
N ASP A 22 2.11 -9.46 -0.29
CA ASP A 22 3.08 -10.00 -1.24
C ASP A 22 4.44 -9.28 -1.19
N GLU A 23 4.43 -7.96 -0.98
CA GLU A 23 5.62 -7.10 -1.14
C GLU A 23 6.13 -6.50 0.16
N TRP A 24 5.29 -6.36 1.21
CA TRP A 24 5.73 -5.78 2.48
C TRP A 24 5.97 -6.85 3.54
N LEU A 25 5.00 -7.73 3.78
CA LEU A 25 5.04 -8.72 4.86
C LEU A 25 6.31 -9.59 4.85
N PRO A 26 6.82 -10.08 3.70
CA PRO A 26 8.02 -10.92 3.68
C PRO A 26 9.30 -10.18 4.07
N HIS A 27 9.33 -8.86 3.94
CA HIS A 27 10.55 -8.05 4.04
C HIS A 27 10.55 -7.10 5.24
N ALA A 28 9.39 -6.65 5.69
CA ALA A 28 9.23 -5.63 6.74
C ALA A 28 9.98 -5.94 8.04
N PRO A 29 9.96 -7.16 8.60
CA PRO A 29 10.74 -7.47 9.80
C PRO A 29 12.25 -7.28 9.60
N GLY A 30 12.74 -7.56 8.39
CA GLY A 30 14.16 -7.39 8.05
C GLY A 30 14.53 -5.92 7.87
N TRP A 31 13.64 -5.13 7.25
CA TRP A 31 13.85 -3.69 7.12
C TRP A 31 13.90 -3.00 8.48
N ASP A 32 12.98 -3.35 9.38
CA ASP A 32 12.91 -2.82 10.74
C ASP A 32 14.22 -3.09 11.51
N GLN A 33 14.67 -4.34 11.55
CA GLN A 33 15.91 -4.73 12.23
C GLN A 33 17.17 -4.02 11.72
N ARG A 34 17.18 -3.63 10.44
CA ARG A 34 18.32 -2.97 9.79
C ARG A 34 18.18 -1.46 9.69
N GLU A 35 17.10 -0.89 10.19
CA GLU A 35 16.74 0.52 9.99
C GLU A 35 16.75 0.92 8.50
N GLU A 36 16.32 -0.01 7.64
CA GLU A 36 16.39 0.15 6.19
C GLU A 36 15.19 0.94 5.67
N PHE A 37 15.44 1.97 4.87
CA PHE A 37 14.39 2.70 4.17
C PHE A 37 14.04 2.00 2.84
N PRO A 38 12.83 1.42 2.69
CA PRO A 38 12.51 0.52 1.59
C PRO A 38 12.08 1.27 0.32
N VAL A 39 13.01 2.01 -0.30
CA VAL A 39 12.77 2.85 -1.48
C VAL A 39 12.04 2.10 -2.60
N GLU A 40 12.46 0.88 -2.90
CA GLU A 40 11.90 0.10 -4.02
C GLU A 40 10.45 -0.32 -3.75
N ALA A 41 10.13 -0.76 -2.53
CA ALA A 41 8.76 -1.07 -2.15
C ALA A 41 7.87 0.17 -2.18
N LEU A 42 8.38 1.33 -1.75
CA LEU A 42 7.66 2.61 -1.83
C LEU A 42 7.40 3.03 -3.28
N ARG A 43 8.37 2.84 -4.19
CA ARG A 43 8.17 3.11 -5.63
C ARG A 43 7.10 2.21 -6.24
N LYS A 44 7.09 0.91 -5.89
CA LYS A 44 6.04 -0.02 -6.32
C LYS A 44 4.65 0.41 -5.81
N ALA A 45 4.55 0.80 -4.53
CA ALA A 45 3.30 1.33 -3.97
C ALA A 45 2.83 2.61 -4.69
N ALA A 46 3.76 3.50 -5.02
CA ALA A 46 3.47 4.72 -5.75
C ALA A 46 2.93 4.45 -7.16
N ALA A 47 3.48 3.44 -7.86
CA ALA A 47 2.99 3.02 -9.17
C ALA A 47 1.55 2.46 -9.13
N LEU A 48 1.09 1.98 -7.96
CA LEU A 48 -0.29 1.57 -7.71
C LEU A 48 -1.22 2.74 -7.30
N GLY A 49 -0.69 3.97 -7.27
CA GLY A 49 -1.45 5.17 -6.89
C GLY A 49 -1.46 5.47 -5.39
N PHE A 50 -0.81 4.65 -4.56
CA PHE A 50 -0.86 4.82 -3.09
C PHE A 50 -0.04 5.99 -2.54
N ALA A 51 0.81 6.63 -3.37
CA ALA A 51 1.62 7.78 -2.97
C ALA A 51 1.01 9.15 -3.31
N GLY A 52 -0.20 9.18 -3.88
CA GLY A 52 -0.81 10.41 -4.39
C GLY A 52 -2.34 10.43 -4.35
N ILE A 53 -2.98 9.64 -3.47
CA ILE A 53 -4.43 9.39 -3.45
C ILE A 53 -5.29 10.67 -3.46
N TYR A 54 -4.80 11.77 -2.89
CA TYR A 54 -5.50 13.05 -2.78
C TYR A 54 -4.88 14.18 -3.63
N VAL A 55 -3.92 13.83 -4.49
CA VAL A 55 -3.32 14.78 -5.43
C VAL A 55 -4.15 14.79 -6.70
N ARG A 56 -4.51 15.99 -7.17
CA ARG A 56 -5.19 16.17 -8.46
C ARG A 56 -4.16 16.30 -9.57
N ASP A 57 -4.55 15.87 -10.76
CA ASP A 57 -3.78 16.05 -12.01
C ASP A 57 -3.45 17.54 -12.29
#